data_AF-A0A534A7T4-F1
#
_entry.id   AF-A0A534A7T4-F1
#
_cell.length_a   1.000
_cell.length_b   1.000
_cell.length_c   1.000
_cell.angle_alpha   90.00
_cell.angle_beta   90.00
_cell.angle_gamma   90.00
#
_symmetry.space_group_name_H-M   'P 1'
#
loop_
_entity.id
_entity.type
_entity.pdbx_description
1 polymer ?
#
loop_
_entity_poly.entity_id
_entity_poly.type
_entity_poly.pdbx_seq_one_letter_code
_entity_poly.pdbx_strand_id
1 'polypeptide(L)'
;SWDEFAAPAAPPLDFVFTLCDQAAGEVCPYWPGQPMTAHWGVPDPAAVEGSQTQQWLAFRTAFRALENRIRIFTSLPIASIDRLKLQQHLDAIGRMPAPDESG
;
A
#
# COMPACT_ATOMS: atom_id res chain seq x y z
N SER A 1 -3.52 -8.46 13.86
CA SER A 1 -2.04 -8.55 13.79
C SER A 1 -1.69 -9.26 12.50
N TRP A 2 -0.60 -8.88 11.81
CA TRP A 2 -0.18 -9.52 10.56
C TRP A 2 0.55 -10.86 10.75
N ASP A 3 0.82 -11.26 12.00
CA ASP A 3 1.54 -12.48 12.36
C ASP A 3 0.92 -13.76 11.76
N GLU A 4 -0.40 -13.78 11.54
CA GLU A 4 -1.10 -14.92 10.93
C GLU A 4 -0.66 -15.21 9.49
N PHE A 5 -0.16 -14.19 8.79
CA PHE A 5 0.34 -14.31 7.41
C PHE A 5 1.84 -14.61 7.34
N ALA A 6 2.55 -14.60 8.47
CA ALA A 6 3.99 -14.90 8.55
C ALA A 6 4.28 -16.34 9.03
N ALA A 7 3.25 -17.09 9.44
CA ALA A 7 3.40 -18.47 9.91
C ALA A 7 3.74 -19.44 8.76
N PRO A 8 4.43 -20.57 9.01
CA PRO A 8 4.76 -21.55 7.96
C PRO A 8 3.55 -22.15 7.23
N ALA A 9 2.37 -22.14 7.87
CA ALA A 9 1.11 -22.63 7.31
C ALA A 9 0.23 -21.50 6.73
N ALA A 10 0.75 -20.27 6.67
CA ALA A 10 0.03 -19.14 6.10
C ALA A 10 -0.22 -19.37 4.59
N PRO A 11 -1.33 -18.84 4.05
CA PRO A 11 -1.54 -18.83 2.61
C PRO A 11 -0.38 -18.10 1.92
N PRO A 12 0.10 -18.58 0.76
CA PRO A 12 1.12 -17.89 0.01
C PRO A 12 0.60 -16.52 -0.41
N LEU A 13 1.44 -15.50 -0.25
CA LEU A 13 1.17 -14.15 -0.72
C LEU A 13 1.96 -13.92 -2.01
N ASP A 14 1.30 -13.33 -3.00
CA ASP A 14 1.96 -12.86 -4.23
C ASP A 14 2.50 -11.43 -4.06
N PHE A 15 1.74 -10.59 -3.34
CA PHE A 15 2.01 -9.16 -3.16
C PHE A 15 1.78 -8.71 -1.72
N VAL A 16 2.63 -7.82 -1.22
CA VAL A 16 2.46 -7.15 0.08
C VAL A 16 2.68 -5.64 -0.10
N PHE A 17 1.68 -4.84 0.30
CA PHE A 17 1.74 -3.39 0.24
C PHE A 17 1.74 -2.78 1.63
N THR A 18 2.75 -1.97 1.96
CA THR A 18 2.84 -1.27 3.25
C THR A 18 2.33 0.16 3.12
N LEU A 19 1.60 0.67 4.12
CA LEU A 19 0.92 1.97 4.03
C LEU A 19 1.54 3.09 4.87
N CYS A 20 2.25 2.76 5.94
CA CYS A 20 2.84 3.73 6.85
C CYS A 20 4.37 3.69 6.73
N ASP A 21 5.04 4.84 6.86
CA ASP A 21 6.50 4.91 6.95
C ASP A 21 7.03 4.11 8.15
N GLN A 22 6.26 3.99 9.24
CA GLN A 22 6.61 3.08 10.34
C GLN A 22 6.64 1.62 9.88
N ALA A 23 5.78 1.19 8.95
CA ALA A 23 5.84 -0.16 8.39
C ALA A 23 7.04 -0.34 7.42
N ALA A 24 7.64 0.76 6.95
CA ALA A 24 8.91 0.72 6.22
C ALA A 24 10.13 0.71 7.16
N GLY A 25 9.98 1.13 8.42
CA GLY A 25 11.03 1.19 9.45
C GLY A 25 10.97 0.10 10.53
N GLU A 26 9.82 -0.54 10.73
CA GLU A 26 9.69 -1.78 11.50
C GLU A 26 10.36 -2.92 10.75
N VAL A 27 10.93 -3.89 11.47
CA VAL A 27 11.53 -5.08 10.84
C VAL A 27 10.43 -5.79 10.07
N CYS A 28 10.40 -5.60 8.74
CA CYS A 28 9.46 -6.29 7.86
C CYS A 28 9.52 -7.78 8.19
N PRO A 29 8.39 -8.40 8.56
CA PRO A 29 8.39 -9.82 8.87
C PRO A 29 8.87 -10.58 7.63
N TYR A 30 9.58 -11.68 7.87
CA TYR A 30 9.92 -12.59 6.80
C TYR A 30 8.62 -13.22 6.29
N TRP A 31 8.27 -12.92 5.04
CA TRP A 31 7.13 -13.52 4.37
C TRP A 31 7.54 -14.84 3.71
N PRO A 32 6.92 -15.97 4.07
CA PRO A 32 7.09 -17.22 3.33
C PRO A 32 6.82 -17.00 1.83
N GLY A 33 7.70 -17.51 0.97
CA GLY A 33 7.55 -17.40 -0.50
C GLY A 33 8.11 -16.13 -1.14
N GLN A 34 8.57 -15.14 -0.38
CA GLN A 34 9.16 -13.89 -0.89
C GLN A 34 8.25 -13.14 -1.90
N PRO A 35 7.05 -12.71 -1.48
CA PRO A 35 6.16 -11.88 -2.28
C PRO A 35 6.85 -10.63 -2.82
N MET A 36 6.32 -10.08 -3.90
CA MET A 36 6.70 -8.73 -4.33
C MET A 36 6.15 -7.72 -3.34
N THR A 37 6.97 -6.75 -2.96
CA THR A 37 6.60 -5.74 -1.95
C THR A 37 6.68 -4.34 -2.53
N ALA A 38 5.78 -3.45 -2.12
CA ALA A 38 5.89 -2.03 -2.43
C ALA A 38 5.30 -1.17 -1.31
N HIS A 39 5.80 0.05 -1.17
CA HIS A 39 5.33 1.01 -0.18
C HIS A 39 4.33 1.98 -0.82
N TRP A 40 3.09 1.97 -0.36
CA TRP A 40 2.00 2.85 -0.77
C TRP A 40 1.66 3.82 0.35
N GLY A 41 2.63 4.68 0.68
CA GLY A 41 2.52 5.67 1.76
C GLY A 41 1.25 6.50 1.69
N VAL A 42 0.48 6.51 2.78
CA VAL A 42 -0.69 7.38 2.98
C VAL A 42 -0.61 7.93 4.40
N PRO A 43 -0.79 9.25 4.61
CA PRO A 43 -0.86 9.81 5.96
C PRO A 43 -1.92 9.10 6.79
N ASP A 44 -1.61 8.76 8.05
CA ASP A 44 -2.57 8.09 8.93
C ASP A 44 -3.75 9.03 9.22
N PRO A 45 -4.96 8.74 8.70
CA PRO A 45 -6.10 9.61 8.93
C PRO A 45 -6.59 9.57 10.38
N ALA A 46 -6.25 8.53 11.16
CA ALA A 46 -6.61 8.42 12.56
C ALA A 46 -5.72 9.27 13.48
N ALA A 47 -4.54 9.67 13.01
CA ALA A 47 -3.65 10.58 13.71
C ALA A 47 -4.04 12.06 13.55
N VAL A 48 -5.01 12.38 12.69
CA VAL A 48 -5.45 13.76 12.46
C VAL A 48 -6.35 14.23 13.60
N GLU A 49 -5.89 15.24 14.34
CA GLU A 49 -6.67 15.94 15.35
C GLU A 49 -7.44 17.14 14.76
N GLY A 50 -8.43 17.65 15.49
CA GLY A 50 -9.21 18.84 15.12
C GLY A 50 -10.69 18.55 14.92
N SER A 51 -11.35 19.38 14.10
CA SER A 51 -12.79 19.29 13.86
C SER A 51 -13.18 17.98 13.17
N GLN A 52 -14.43 17.55 13.35
CA GLN A 52 -14.99 16.37 12.68
C GLN A 52 -14.82 16.46 11.15
N THR A 53 -14.97 17.66 10.57
CA THR A 53 -14.76 17.89 9.13
C THR A 53 -13.32 17.63 8.71
N GLN A 54 -12.32 18.06 9.48
CA GLN A 54 -10.91 17.81 9.20
C GLN A 54 -10.57 16.32 9.26
N GLN A 55 -11.06 15.63 10.30
CA GLN A 55 -10.90 14.18 10.43
C GLN A 55 -11.54 13.46 9.24
N TRP A 56 -12.79 13.80 8.90
CA TRP A 56 -13.50 13.17 7.78
C TRP A 56 -12.82 13.44 6.43
N LEU A 57 -12.27 14.63 6.23
CA LEU A 57 -11.48 14.94 5.04
C LEU A 57 -10.23 14.08 4.96
N ALA A 58 -9.50 13.90 6.06
CA ALA A 58 -8.31 13.03 6.10
C ALA A 58 -8.65 11.58 5.72
N PHE A 59 -9.71 11.01 6.29
CA PHE A 59 -10.19 9.67 5.92
C PHE A 59 -10.57 9.58 4.45
N ARG A 60 -11.27 10.59 3.92
CA ARG A 60 -11.66 10.63 2.51
C ARG A 60 -10.45 10.70 1.58
N THR A 61 -9.45 11.50 1.92
CA THR A 61 -8.19 11.60 1.15
C THR A 61 -7.46 10.26 1.15
N ALA A 62 -7.29 9.63 2.31
CA ALA A 62 -6.66 8.32 2.45
C ALA A 62 -7.38 7.25 1.63
N PHE A 63 -8.72 7.20 1.74
CA PHE A 63 -9.56 6.28 0.98
C PHE A 63 -9.37 6.44 -0.54
N ARG A 64 -9.44 7.69 -1.03
CA ARG A 64 -9.30 7.98 -2.46
C ARG A 64 -7.91 7.64 -3.00
N ALA A 65 -6.87 7.89 -2.22
CA ALA A 65 -5.50 7.52 -2.59
C ALA A 65 -5.38 6.00 -2.76
N LEU A 66 -5.85 5.22 -1.77
CA LEU A 66 -5.80 3.76 -1.83
C LEU A 66 -6.68 3.19 -2.93
N GLU A 67 -7.91 3.71 -3.10
CA GLU A 67 -8.82 3.30 -4.16
C GLU A 67 -8.17 3.46 -5.55
N ASN A 68 -7.56 4.61 -5.81
CA ASN A 68 -6.89 4.88 -7.08
C ASN A 68 -5.71 3.92 -7.31
N ARG A 69 -4.86 3.73 -6.29
CA ARG A 69 -3.70 2.83 -6.36
C ARG A 69 -4.11 1.38 -6.62
N ILE A 70 -5.14 0.89 -5.92
CA ILE A 70 -5.72 -0.45 -6.11
C ILE A 70 -6.27 -0.60 -7.53
N ARG A 71 -7.02 0.39 -8.04
CA ARG A 71 -7.57 0.34 -9.40
C ARG A 71 -6.49 0.26 -10.47
N ILE A 72 -5.38 0.98 -10.29
CA ILE A 72 -4.25 0.93 -11.23
C ILE A 72 -3.55 -0.41 -11.13
N PHE A 73 -3.29 -0.90 -9.92
CA PHE A 73 -2.67 -2.21 -9.70
C PHE A 73 -3.48 -3.34 -10.35
N THR A 74 -4.80 -3.37 -10.16
CA THR A 74 -5.67 -4.41 -10.75
C THR A 74 -5.81 -4.29 -12.26
N SER A 75 -5.43 -3.16 -12.86
CA SER A 75 -5.38 -2.96 -14.32
C SER A 75 -4.07 -3.40 -14.96
N LEU A 76 -3.03 -3.72 -14.17
CA LEU A 76 -1.73 -4.15 -14.71
C LEU A 76 -1.86 -5.53 -15.37
N PRO A 77 -1.25 -5.75 -16.55
CA PRO A 77 -1.21 -7.06 -17.18
C PRO A 77 -0.11 -7.93 -16.55
N ILE A 78 -0.31 -8.34 -15.30
CA ILE A 78 0.67 -9.06 -14.45
C ILE A 78 1.27 -10.27 -15.16
N ALA A 79 0.47 -11.02 -15.92
CA ALA A 79 0.92 -12.23 -16.61
C ALA A 79 1.86 -11.98 -17.81
N SER A 80 1.95 -10.76 -18.33
CA SER A 80 2.74 -10.44 -19.53
C SER A 80 3.91 -9.48 -19.28
N ILE A 81 4.10 -9.04 -18.04
CA ILE A 81 5.20 -8.14 -17.65
C ILE A 81 6.28 -8.94 -16.91
N ASP A 82 7.55 -8.67 -17.22
CA ASP A 82 8.67 -9.26 -16.48
C ASP A 82 8.73 -8.78 -15.03
N ARG A 83 9.30 -9.58 -14.13
CA ARG A 83 9.28 -9.31 -12.68
C ARG A 83 9.89 -7.95 -12.32
N LEU A 84 10.94 -7.52 -13.01
CA LEU A 84 11.61 -6.25 -12.74
C LEU A 84 10.71 -5.07 -13.10
N LYS A 85 10.09 -5.09 -14.28
CA LYS A 85 9.13 -4.04 -14.67
C LYS A 85 7.89 -4.05 -13.78
N LEU A 86 7.39 -5.23 -13.41
CA LEU A 86 6.27 -5.31 -12.48
C LEU A 86 6.63 -4.61 -11.16
N GLN A 87 7.82 -4.88 -10.59
CA GLN A 87 8.29 -4.19 -9.38
C GLN A 87 8.32 -2.67 -9.57
N GLN A 88 8.86 -2.18 -10.70
CA GLN A 88 8.89 -0.75 -11.01
C GLN A 88 7.49 -0.13 -11.08
N HIS A 89 6.51 -0.85 -11.65
CA HIS A 89 5.12 -0.41 -11.68
C HIS A 89 4.50 -0.36 -10.26
N LEU A 90 4.74 -1.39 -9.43
CA LEU A 90 4.25 -1.41 -8.04
C LEU A 90 4.79 -0.24 -7.22
N ASP A 91 6.09 0.05 -7.36
CA ASP A 91 6.75 1.18 -6.70
C ASP A 91 6.23 2.52 -7.23
N ALA A 92 5.98 2.62 -8.54
CA ALA A 92 5.46 3.83 -9.16
C ALA A 92 4.04 4.15 -8.68
N ILE A 93 3.17 3.14 -8.52
CA ILE A 93 1.83 3.30 -7.95
C ILE A 93 1.91 3.90 -6.54
N GLY A 94 2.87 3.44 -5.73
CA GLY A 94 3.08 3.93 -4.37
C GLY A 94 3.48 5.40 -4.28
N ARG A 95 4.20 5.91 -5.29
CA ARG A 95 4.65 7.32 -5.38
C ARG A 95 3.60 8.26 -5.97
N MET A 96 2.42 7.77 -6.35
CA MET A 96 1.37 8.64 -6.88
C MET A 96 0.81 9.54 -5.78
N PRO A 97 0.64 10.85 -6.04
CA PRO A 97 0.05 11.78 -5.09
C PRO A 97 -1.42 11.42 -4.83
N ALA A 98 -1.92 11.80 -3.66
CA ALA A 98 -3.35 11.70 -3.39
C ALA A 98 -4.13 12.66 -4.32
N PRO A 99 -5.37 12.33 -4.73
CA PRO A 99 -6.12 13.17 -5.67
C PRO A 99 -6.33 14.62 -5.23
N ASP A 100 -6.41 14.89 -3.92
CA ASP A 100 -6.57 16.24 -3.35
C ASP A 100 -5.22 16.97 -3.09
N GLU A 101 -4.08 16.33 -3.37
CA GLU A 101 -2.75 16.98 -3.35
C GLU A 101 -2.31 17.51 -4.72
N SER A 102 -3.07 17.15 -5.76
CA SER A 102 -2.92 17.68 -7.11
C SER A 102 -3.79 18.93 -7.22
N GLY A 103 -3.28 20.05 -6.71
CA GLY A 103 -3.96 21.36 -6.76
C GLY A 103 -4.38 21.78 -8.16
#